data_AF-A0A520HCA7-F1
#
_entry.id   AF-A0A520HCA7-F1
#
_cell.length_a   1.000
_cell.length_b   1.000
_cell.length_c   1.000
_cell.angle_alpha   90.00
_cell.angle_beta   90.00
_cell.angle_gamma   90.00
#
_symmetry.space_group_name_H-M   'P 1'
#
loop_
_entity.id
_entity.type
_entity.pdbx_description
1 polymer ?
#
loop_
_entity_poly.entity_id
_entity_poly.type
_entity_poly.pdbx_seq_one_letter_code
_entity_poly.pdbx_strand_id
1 'polypeptide(L)'
;VVTDRQARRINALMLTCGTYDAAGDVAFSIGLPCKSGVGGGIVAVVPDRLTLCVWSPALDAAGNSLLGLKALELFVAKTGLSVF
;
A
#
# COMPACT_ATOMS: atom_id res chain seq x y z
N VAL A 1 15.11 -1.02 -12.97
CA VAL A 1 15.76 -1.64 -11.79
C VAL A 1 16.54 -0.56 -11.06
N VAL A 2 16.38 -0.45 -9.73
CA VAL A 2 16.97 0.63 -8.89
C VAL A 2 17.95 0.04 -7.86
N THR A 3 18.80 0.87 -7.26
CA THR A 3 19.69 0.46 -6.16
C THR A 3 18.93 0.24 -4.86
N ASP A 4 19.48 -0.54 -3.92
CA ASP A 4 18.86 -0.79 -2.60
C ASP A 4 18.59 0.50 -1.82
N ARG A 5 19.50 1.47 -1.93
CA ARG A 5 19.32 2.80 -1.32
C ARG A 5 18.12 3.54 -1.91
N GLN A 6 17.90 3.43 -3.22
CA GLN A 6 16.73 4.01 -3.88
C GLN A 6 15.46 3.26 -3.50
N ALA A 7 15.47 1.92 -3.51
CA ALA A 7 14.33 1.10 -3.12
C ALA A 7 13.85 1.43 -1.69
N ARG A 8 14.77 1.52 -0.73
CA ARG A 8 14.44 1.92 0.65
C ARG A 8 13.80 3.30 0.74
N ARG A 9 14.29 4.27 -0.05
CA ARG A 9 13.72 5.63 -0.09
C ARG A 9 12.34 5.65 -0.75
N ILE A 10 12.15 4.90 -1.82
CA ILE A 10 10.85 4.75 -2.49
C ILE A 10 9.83 4.13 -1.53
N ASN A 11 10.20 3.05 -0.84
CA ASN A 11 9.34 2.39 0.13
C ASN A 11 8.97 3.32 1.29
N ALA A 12 9.92 4.11 1.80
CA ALA A 12 9.63 5.11 2.83
C ALA A 12 8.59 6.15 2.35
N LEU A 13 8.75 6.68 1.12
CA LEU A 13 7.78 7.62 0.55
C LEU A 13 6.41 6.97 0.33
N MET A 14 6.38 5.76 -0.23
CA MET A 14 5.12 5.02 -0.42
C MET A 14 4.39 4.82 0.91
N LEU A 15 5.11 4.49 1.98
CA LEU A 15 4.51 4.31 3.30
C LEU A 15 3.94 5.62 3.88
N THR A 16 4.63 6.75 3.70
CA THR A 16 4.24 8.01 4.37
C THR A 16 3.35 8.92 3.54
N CYS A 17 3.30 8.79 2.22
CA CYS A 17 2.50 9.66 1.35
C CYS A 17 1.89 8.96 0.13
N GLY A 18 1.88 7.63 0.09
CA GLY A 18 1.49 6.89 -1.10
C GLY A 18 -0.02 6.73 -1.33
N THR A 19 -0.85 6.97 -0.31
CA THR A 19 -2.31 6.77 -0.36
C THR A 19 -3.12 8.05 -0.05
N TYR A 20 -2.68 9.18 -0.62
CA TYR A 20 -3.29 10.49 -0.44
C TYR A 20 -3.39 10.86 1.05
N ASP A 21 -4.49 11.50 1.46
CA ASP A 21 -4.74 11.92 2.83
C ASP A 21 -4.92 10.73 3.80
N ALA A 22 -5.10 9.51 3.27
CA ALA A 22 -5.22 8.28 4.05
C ALA A 22 -3.87 7.60 4.35
N ALA A 23 -2.72 8.22 4.05
CA ALA A 23 -1.41 7.60 4.25
C ALA A 23 -1.16 7.15 5.70
N GLY A 24 -1.55 7.95 6.70
CA GLY A 24 -1.44 7.59 8.11
C GLY A 24 -2.30 6.37 8.47
N ASP A 25 -3.57 6.38 8.05
CA ASP A 25 -4.52 5.30 8.34
C ASP A 25 -4.13 3.99 7.66
N VAL A 26 -3.65 4.06 6.42
CA VAL A 26 -3.13 2.88 5.69
C VAL A 26 -1.86 2.35 6.35
N ALA A 27 -0.93 3.22 6.77
CA ALA A 27 0.26 2.79 7.49
C ALA A 27 -0.09 2.11 8.83
N PHE A 28 -1.11 2.60 9.53
CA PHE A 28 -1.57 2.03 10.79
C PHE A 28 -2.31 0.69 10.62
N SER A 29 -3.23 0.60 9.65
CA SER A 29 -4.10 -0.56 9.47
C SER A 29 -3.49 -1.69 8.63
N ILE A 30 -2.67 -1.34 7.62
CA ILE A 30 -2.05 -2.29 6.69
C ILE A 30 -0.55 -2.43 6.96
N GLY A 31 0.16 -1.36 7.33
CA GLY A 31 1.57 -1.45 7.69
C GLY A 31 2.50 -1.84 6.54
N LEU A 32 2.14 -1.50 5.29
CA LEU A 32 2.97 -1.76 4.10
C LEU A 32 3.16 -0.48 3.27
N PRO A 33 4.34 -0.27 2.65
CA PRO A 33 4.53 0.72 1.61
C PRO A 33 3.51 0.54 0.47
N CYS A 34 2.60 1.49 0.32
CA CYS A 34 1.52 1.43 -0.67
C CYS A 34 1.58 2.61 -1.64
N LYS A 35 1.17 2.44 -2.90
CA LYS A 35 0.84 3.56 -3.80
C LYS A 35 -0.50 3.30 -4.46
N SER A 36 -1.45 4.21 -4.26
CA SER A 36 -2.76 4.18 -4.92
C SER A 36 -2.82 5.07 -6.16
N GLY A 37 -3.84 4.87 -7.00
CA GLY A 37 -4.23 5.82 -8.04
C GLY A 37 -5.73 5.76 -8.31
N VAL A 38 -6.29 6.88 -8.76
CA VAL A 38 -7.74 7.06 -9.02
C VAL A 38 -8.33 6.10 -10.06
N GLY A 39 -7.49 5.39 -10.82
CA GLY A 39 -7.93 4.26 -11.65
C GLY A 39 -8.34 3.01 -10.85
N GLY A 40 -8.27 3.05 -9.51
CA GLY A 40 -8.65 1.97 -8.61
C GLY A 40 -7.55 0.96 -8.30
N GLY A 41 -6.32 1.21 -8.78
CA GLY A 41 -5.17 0.34 -8.52
C GLY A 41 -4.42 0.73 -7.25
N ILE A 42 -3.92 -0.27 -6.52
CA ILE A 42 -2.99 -0.07 -5.40
C ILE A 42 -1.87 -1.10 -5.49
N VAL A 43 -0.62 -0.64 -5.48
CA VAL A 43 0.57 -1.49 -5.36
C VAL A 43 1.06 -1.42 -3.92
N ALA A 44 1.35 -2.58 -3.32
CA ALA A 44 1.94 -2.68 -1.98
C ALA A 44 3.21 -3.55 -2.01
N VAL A 45 4.20 -3.20 -1.20
CA VAL A 45 5.49 -3.91 -1.15
C VAL A 45 5.69 -4.53 0.23
N VAL A 46 6.01 -5.83 0.28
CA VAL A 46 6.57 -6.48 1.46
C VAL A 46 8.07 -6.62 1.21
N PRO A 47 8.92 -5.76 1.82
CA PRO A 47 10.36 -5.74 1.55
C PRO A 47 10.98 -7.14 1.64
N ASP A 48 11.82 -7.47 0.66
CA ASP A 48 12.57 -8.73 0.57
C ASP A 48 11.72 -10.02 0.51
N ARG A 49 10.40 -9.89 0.28
CA ARG A 49 9.46 -11.02 0.26
C ARG A 49 8.65 -11.07 -1.03
N LEU A 50 7.82 -10.04 -1.26
CA LEU A 50 6.86 -10.03 -2.36
C LEU A 50 6.32 -8.62 -2.64
N THR A 51 5.61 -8.50 -3.76
CA THR A 51 4.83 -7.31 -4.13
C THR A 51 3.39 -7.74 -4.39
N LEU A 52 2.44 -6.91 -3.98
CA LEU A 52 1.01 -7.11 -4.18
C LEU A 52 0.48 -6.03 -5.11
N CYS A 53 -0.53 -6.38 -5.90
CA CYS A 53 -1.33 -5.42 -6.65
C CYS A 53 -2.80 -5.79 -6.47
N VAL A 54 -3.61 -4.79 -6.14
CA VAL A 54 -5.07 -4.91 -6.08
C VAL A 54 -5.68 -3.89 -7.02
N TRP A 55 -6.84 -4.22 -7.58
CA TRP A 55 -7.57 -3.30 -8.44
C TRP A 55 -9.07 -3.44 -8.21
N SER A 56 -9.72 -2.32 -7.93
CA SER A 56 -11.17 -2.16 -7.96
C SER A 56 -11.52 -0.69 -8.21
N PRO A 57 -12.36 -0.38 -9.20
CA PRO A 57 -12.57 1.00 -9.64
C PRO A 57 -13.34 1.88 -8.63
N ALA A 58 -14.09 1.28 -7.70
CA ALA A 58 -14.83 2.05 -6.69
C ALA A 58 -13.86 2.67 -5.68
N LEU A 59 -13.94 4.00 -5.51
CA LEU A 59 -13.07 4.77 -4.62
C LEU A 59 -13.78 5.16 -3.32
N ASP A 60 -13.00 5.30 -2.25
CA ASP A 60 -13.43 5.95 -1.02
C ASP A 60 -13.37 7.49 -1.13
N ALA A 61 -13.70 8.19 -0.04
CA ALA A 61 -13.69 9.65 0.00
C ALA A 61 -12.29 10.28 -0.19
N ALA A 62 -11.22 9.52 0.06
CA ALA A 62 -9.83 9.96 -0.12
C ALA A 62 -9.27 9.61 -1.51
N GLY A 63 -10.09 9.00 -2.39
CA GLY A 63 -9.69 8.64 -3.75
C GLY A 63 -8.91 7.32 -3.85
N ASN A 64 -8.92 6.49 -2.80
CA ASN A 64 -8.29 5.17 -2.80
C ASN A 64 -9.30 4.09 -3.15
N SER A 65 -8.86 2.97 -3.74
CA SER A 65 -9.74 1.85 -4.03
C SER A 65 -10.32 1.25 -2.75
N LEU A 66 -11.64 1.33 -2.58
CA LEU A 66 -12.33 0.91 -1.36
C LEU A 66 -12.14 -0.59 -1.11
N LEU A 67 -12.44 -1.42 -2.11
CA LEU A 67 -12.25 -2.87 -2.01
C LEU A 67 -10.78 -3.27 -2.11
N GLY A 68 -9.94 -2.48 -2.80
CA GLY A 68 -8.51 -2.71 -2.86
C GLY A 68 -7.84 -2.58 -1.49
N LEU A 69 -8.11 -1.50 -0.77
CA LEU A 69 -7.63 -1.32 0.61
C LEU A 69 -8.14 -2.43 1.52
N LYS A 70 -9.43 -2.79 1.42
CA LYS A 70 -9.98 -3.88 2.24
C LYS A 70 -9.30 -5.22 1.97
N ALA A 71 -8.97 -5.52 0.71
CA ALA A 71 -8.27 -6.74 0.35
C ALA A 71 -6.85 -6.77 0.94
N LEU A 72 -6.12 -5.64 0.92
CA LEU A 72 -4.79 -5.54 1.53
C LEU A 72 -4.85 -5.70 3.06
N GLU A 73 -5.81 -5.06 3.73
CA GLU A 73 -6.03 -5.21 5.17
C GLU A 73 -6.29 -6.68 5.55
N LEU A 74 -7.16 -7.37 4.79
CA LEU A 74 -7.43 -8.79 5.00
C LEU A 74 -6.22 -9.68 4.72
N PHE A 75 -5.41 -9.34 3.71
CA PHE A 75 -4.18 -10.07 3.41
C PHE A 75 -3.19 -9.99 4.58
N VAL A 76 -2.93 -8.79 5.10
CA VAL A 76 -2.01 -8.59 6.23
C VAL A 76 -2.54 -9.29 7.47
N ALA A 77 -3.82 -9.16 7.78
CA ALA A 77 -4.45 -9.84 8.92
C ALA A 77 -4.34 -11.37 8.85
N LYS A 78 -4.38 -11.96 7.65
CA LYS A 78 -4.28 -13.42 7.45
C LYS A 78 -2.85 -13.95 7.42
N THR A 79 -1.89 -13.12 7.02
CA THR A 79 -0.51 -13.55 6.77
C THR A 79 0.47 -13.09 7.83
N GLY A 80 0.12 -12.05 8.61
CA GLY A 80 1.02 -11.38 9.53
C GLY A 80 2.13 -10.59 8.83
N LEU A 81 2.03 -10.35 7.53
CA LEU A 81 3.04 -9.61 6.77
C LEU A 81 2.78 -8.10 6.86
N SER A 82 3.42 -7.46 7.84
CA SER A 82 3.49 -6.02 8.05
C SER A 82 4.94 -5.60 8.28
N VAL A 83 5.30 -4.34 8.00
CA VAL A 83 6.63 -3.79 8.36
C VAL A 83 6.70 -3.32 9.82
N PHE A 84 5.56 -3.30 10.51
CA PHE A 84 5.41 -3.06 11.95
C PHE A 84 4.89 -4.33 12.64
#